data_AF-A0A3B9DR05-F1
#
_entry.id   AF-A0A3B9DR05-F1
#
_cell.length_a   1.000
_cell.length_b   1.000
_cell.length_c   1.000
_cell.angle_alpha   90.00
_cell.angle_beta   90.00
_cell.angle_gamma   90.00
#
_symmetry.space_group_name_H-M   'P 1'
#
loop_
_entity.id
_entity.type
_entity.pdbx_description
1 polymer ?
#
loop_
_entity_poly.entity_id
_entity_poly.type
_entity_poly.pdbx_seq_one_letter_code
_entity_poly.pdbx_strand_id
1 'polypeptide(L)'
;MDTNQRLDALVAPLRVDVVSGASVIGKMAAEVLRLAAQDAQAVSLEEFRSELGEVCGKVLDAQPAMATLVTLVRDVLTSVEACEDLETGRLAAVRSAEAFGSGFESRAESVATRASALIPSGATVATISYSSTVLATLTHEGTRAVGQVICFESRPMREGETLATALAEVGVAVTFAVDAAASTLMGECDIMLLGADSIGDLGVVNKIGSAGLVDAAIRRGVSVMVVSDE
;
A
#
# COMPACT_ATOMS: atom_id res chain seq x y z
N MET A 1 -32.66 0.29 -8.44
CA MET A 1 -31.41 1.07 -8.43
C MET A 1 -30.71 0.74 -9.73
N ASP A 2 -30.30 1.76 -10.48
CA ASP A 2 -29.57 1.56 -11.75
C ASP A 2 -28.26 0.79 -11.49
N THR A 3 -27.85 -0.13 -12.37
CA THR A 3 -26.59 -0.90 -12.24
C THR A 3 -25.41 0.06 -12.00
N ASN A 4 -25.41 1.18 -12.70
CA ASN A 4 -24.37 2.20 -12.57
C ASN A 4 -24.33 2.82 -11.16
N GLN A 5 -25.51 3.11 -10.57
CA GLN A 5 -25.62 3.63 -9.20
C GLN A 5 -25.15 2.61 -8.16
N ARG A 6 -25.41 1.31 -8.37
CA ARG A 6 -24.93 0.25 -7.47
C ARG A 6 -23.41 0.16 -7.48
N LEU A 7 -22.81 0.20 -8.67
CA LEU A 7 -21.35 0.16 -8.82
C LEU A 7 -20.68 1.40 -8.22
N ASP A 8 -21.27 2.59 -8.40
CA ASP A 8 -20.76 3.81 -7.75
C ASP A 8 -20.80 3.73 -6.24
N ALA A 9 -21.87 3.15 -5.66
CA ALA A 9 -21.97 2.96 -4.22
C ALA A 9 -20.92 1.99 -3.68
N LEU A 10 -20.56 0.94 -4.43
CA LEU A 10 -19.50 0.01 -4.06
C LEU A 10 -18.11 0.66 -4.05
N VAL A 11 -17.82 1.54 -5.02
CA VAL A 11 -16.52 2.18 -5.18
C VAL A 11 -16.38 3.44 -4.31
N ALA A 12 -17.48 4.06 -3.88
CA ALA A 12 -17.47 5.31 -3.13
C ALA A 12 -16.51 5.33 -1.91
N PRO A 13 -16.40 4.26 -1.08
CA PRO A 13 -15.45 4.22 0.03
C PRO A 13 -13.99 4.41 -0.41
N LEU A 14 -13.59 3.84 -1.56
CA LEU A 14 -12.25 4.01 -2.10
C LEU A 14 -11.98 5.48 -2.46
N ARG A 15 -12.96 6.18 -3.03
CA ARG A 15 -12.79 7.57 -3.49
C ARG A 15 -12.60 8.58 -2.36
N VAL A 16 -13.21 8.31 -1.21
CA VAL A 16 -13.22 9.25 -0.09
C VAL A 16 -12.13 8.95 0.95
N ASP A 17 -11.48 7.79 0.84
CA ASP A 17 -10.37 7.44 1.74
C ASP A 17 -9.11 8.23 1.38
N VAL A 18 -8.61 8.97 2.38
CA VAL A 18 -7.39 9.80 2.28
C VAL A 18 -6.41 9.52 3.41
N VAL A 19 -6.63 8.44 4.17
CA VAL A 19 -5.88 8.11 5.40
C VAL A 19 -5.24 6.72 5.27
N SER A 20 -5.90 5.79 4.59
CA SER A 20 -5.43 4.41 4.46
C SER A 20 -4.23 4.29 3.53
N GLY A 21 -3.29 3.42 3.90
CA GLY A 21 -2.16 3.06 3.03
C GLY A 21 -2.55 2.06 1.94
N ALA A 22 -1.61 1.84 0.99
CA ALA A 22 -1.82 1.01 -0.20
C ALA A 22 -2.41 -0.38 0.09
N SER A 23 -1.92 -1.12 1.10
CA SER A 23 -2.46 -2.46 1.39
C SER A 23 -3.91 -2.45 1.85
N VAL A 24 -4.35 -1.42 2.59
CA VAL A 24 -5.74 -1.30 3.06
C VAL A 24 -6.66 -0.93 1.89
N ILE A 25 -6.23 0.03 1.06
CA ILE A 25 -6.91 0.41 -0.18
C ILE A 25 -7.02 -0.79 -1.13
N GLY A 26 -5.95 -1.55 -1.32
CA GLY A 26 -5.92 -2.75 -2.16
C GLY A 26 -6.87 -3.84 -1.67
N LYS A 27 -6.96 -4.08 -0.36
CA LYS A 27 -7.94 -5.01 0.23
C LYS A 27 -9.39 -4.58 0.00
N MET A 28 -9.67 -3.28 0.19
CA MET A 28 -11.00 -2.75 -0.08
C MET A 28 -11.36 -2.87 -1.56
N ALA A 29 -10.41 -2.57 -2.46
CA ALA A 29 -10.63 -2.71 -3.90
C ALA A 29 -10.82 -4.16 -4.33
N ALA A 30 -10.06 -5.09 -3.74
CA ALA A 30 -10.25 -6.52 -3.96
C ALA A 30 -11.66 -6.96 -3.55
N GLU A 31 -12.15 -6.49 -2.39
CA GLU A 31 -13.52 -6.77 -1.96
C GLU A 31 -14.57 -6.19 -2.91
N VAL A 32 -14.36 -4.98 -3.42
CA VAL A 32 -15.23 -4.36 -4.43
C VAL A 32 -15.30 -5.23 -5.70
N LEU A 33 -14.16 -5.66 -6.23
CA LEU A 33 -14.13 -6.49 -7.45
C LEU A 33 -14.71 -7.90 -7.19
N ARG A 34 -14.48 -8.46 -6.01
CA ARG A 34 -15.07 -9.74 -5.58
C ARG A 34 -16.60 -9.66 -5.58
N LEU A 35 -17.16 -8.64 -4.93
CA LEU A 35 -18.61 -8.41 -4.88
C LEU A 35 -19.18 -8.12 -6.27
N ALA A 36 -18.52 -7.28 -7.06
CA ALA A 36 -18.95 -6.98 -8.43
C ALA A 36 -18.99 -8.24 -9.30
N ALA A 37 -17.99 -9.12 -9.20
CA ALA A 37 -17.97 -10.38 -9.94
C ALA A 37 -19.08 -11.35 -9.50
N GLN A 38 -19.34 -11.44 -8.19
CA GLN A 38 -20.41 -12.29 -7.64
C GLN A 38 -21.80 -11.79 -8.04
N ASP A 39 -22.02 -10.49 -7.95
CA ASP A 39 -23.33 -9.86 -8.10
C ASP A 39 -23.66 -9.42 -9.53
N ALA A 40 -22.71 -9.56 -10.48
CA ALA A 40 -22.90 -9.20 -11.88
C ALA A 40 -24.19 -9.83 -12.44
N GLN A 41 -24.91 -9.12 -13.29
CA GLN A 41 -26.19 -9.59 -13.85
C GLN A 41 -26.06 -10.07 -15.31
N ALA A 42 -24.83 -10.08 -15.83
CA ALA A 42 -24.48 -10.60 -17.13
C ALA A 42 -25.03 -12.01 -17.40
N VAL A 43 -25.61 -12.19 -18.60
CA VAL A 43 -26.12 -13.47 -19.10
C VAL A 43 -25.17 -14.15 -20.08
N SER A 44 -24.09 -13.47 -20.46
CA SER A 44 -23.01 -14.01 -21.28
C SER A 44 -21.63 -13.63 -20.73
N LEU A 45 -20.59 -14.37 -21.13
CA LEU A 45 -19.21 -14.07 -20.74
C LEU A 45 -18.73 -12.71 -21.29
N GLU A 46 -19.20 -12.31 -22.48
CA GLU A 46 -18.86 -11.01 -23.08
C GLU A 46 -19.44 -9.86 -22.27
N GLU A 47 -20.72 -9.96 -21.90
CA GLU A 47 -21.37 -8.99 -21.00
C GLU A 47 -20.66 -8.93 -19.64
N PHE A 48 -20.28 -10.08 -19.08
CA PHE A 48 -19.58 -10.15 -17.81
C PHE A 48 -18.22 -9.44 -17.86
N ARG A 49 -17.45 -9.64 -18.94
CA ARG A 49 -16.17 -8.95 -19.16
C ARG A 49 -16.36 -7.44 -19.28
N SER A 50 -17.43 -7.00 -19.95
CA SER A 50 -17.77 -5.57 -20.06
C SER A 50 -18.13 -4.98 -18.69
N GLU A 51 -19.07 -5.60 -17.96
CA GLU A 51 -19.49 -5.15 -16.62
C GLU A 51 -18.29 -5.09 -15.65
N LEU A 52 -17.46 -6.13 -15.62
CA LEU A 52 -16.27 -6.18 -14.78
C LEU A 52 -15.26 -5.09 -15.17
N GLY A 53 -15.05 -4.88 -16.47
CA GLY A 53 -14.18 -3.82 -17.00
C GLY A 53 -14.61 -2.42 -16.57
N GLU A 54 -15.92 -2.14 -16.55
CA GLU A 54 -16.45 -0.86 -16.07
C GLU A 54 -16.14 -0.63 -14.58
N VAL A 55 -16.31 -1.66 -13.74
CA VAL A 55 -15.99 -1.56 -12.30
C VAL A 55 -14.48 -1.39 -12.10
N CYS A 56 -13.66 -2.15 -12.82
CA CYS A 56 -12.21 -2.01 -12.80
C CYS A 56 -11.78 -0.57 -13.13
N GLY A 57 -12.36 0.04 -14.17
CA GLY A 57 -12.11 1.44 -14.51
C GLY A 57 -12.44 2.39 -13.36
N LYS A 58 -13.61 2.21 -12.72
CA LYS A 58 -14.01 3.03 -11.57
C LYS A 58 -13.09 2.86 -10.35
N VAL A 59 -12.57 1.66 -10.11
CA VAL A 59 -11.61 1.38 -9.04
C VAL A 59 -10.29 2.11 -9.31
N LEU A 60 -9.77 2.07 -10.54
CA LEU A 60 -8.56 2.81 -10.91
C LEU A 60 -8.74 4.32 -10.77
N ASP A 61 -9.89 4.84 -11.22
CA ASP A 61 -10.22 6.27 -11.11
C ASP A 61 -10.39 6.73 -9.66
N ALA A 62 -10.67 5.81 -8.72
CA ALA A 62 -10.89 6.17 -7.32
C ALA A 62 -9.58 6.57 -6.60
N GLN A 63 -8.46 5.96 -6.97
CA GLN A 63 -7.15 6.19 -6.34
C GLN A 63 -6.03 6.12 -7.40
N PRO A 64 -5.93 7.10 -8.32
CA PRO A 64 -5.10 7.01 -9.53
C PRO A 64 -3.59 6.95 -9.28
N ALA A 65 -3.13 7.32 -8.08
CA ALA A 65 -1.71 7.29 -7.72
C ALA A 65 -1.24 5.91 -7.17
N MET A 66 -2.17 4.99 -6.93
CA MET A 66 -1.94 3.71 -6.25
C MET A 66 -1.70 2.58 -7.25
N ALA A 67 -0.44 2.20 -7.46
CA ALA A 67 -0.09 1.13 -8.40
C ALA A 67 -0.68 -0.24 -7.99
N THR A 68 -0.94 -0.44 -6.70
CA THR A 68 -1.59 -1.66 -6.19
C THR A 68 -2.93 -1.96 -6.89
N LEU A 69 -3.68 -0.92 -7.24
CA LEU A 69 -4.96 -1.10 -7.93
C LEU A 69 -4.78 -1.52 -9.39
N VAL A 70 -3.69 -1.09 -10.03
CA VAL A 70 -3.33 -1.52 -11.39
C VAL A 70 -2.99 -3.01 -11.37
N THR A 71 -2.20 -3.45 -10.40
CA THR A 71 -1.85 -4.87 -10.19
C THR A 71 -3.09 -5.72 -9.97
N LEU A 72 -3.98 -5.32 -9.05
CA LEU A 72 -5.25 -6.01 -8.81
C LEU A 72 -6.11 -6.11 -10.08
N VAL A 73 -6.35 -4.98 -10.76
CA VAL A 73 -7.21 -4.95 -11.96
C VAL A 73 -6.64 -5.82 -13.06
N ARG A 74 -5.32 -5.76 -13.29
CA ARG A 74 -4.64 -6.63 -14.25
C ARG A 74 -4.89 -8.10 -13.90
N ASP A 75 -4.62 -8.50 -12.66
CA ASP A 75 -4.71 -9.91 -12.23
C ASP A 75 -6.15 -10.43 -12.33
N VAL A 76 -7.15 -9.60 -12.01
CA VAL A 76 -8.56 -9.94 -12.15
C VAL A 76 -8.96 -10.05 -13.62
N LEU A 77 -8.63 -9.07 -14.47
CA LEU A 77 -9.01 -9.10 -15.89
C LEU A 77 -8.33 -10.26 -16.65
N THR A 78 -7.04 -10.48 -16.40
CA THR A 78 -6.30 -11.61 -16.99
C THR A 78 -6.87 -12.95 -16.56
N SER A 79 -7.38 -13.08 -15.32
CA SER A 79 -7.99 -14.34 -14.85
C SER A 79 -9.25 -14.73 -15.64
N VAL A 80 -9.98 -13.76 -16.20
CA VAL A 80 -11.22 -13.98 -16.96
C VAL A 80 -10.98 -14.10 -18.46
N GLU A 81 -9.87 -13.57 -18.96
CA GLU A 81 -9.53 -13.56 -20.39
C GLU A 81 -9.42 -14.97 -20.99
N ALA A 82 -8.88 -15.92 -20.22
CA ALA A 82 -8.72 -17.31 -20.64
C ALA A 82 -9.97 -18.19 -20.44
N CYS A 83 -11.04 -17.67 -19.85
CA CYS A 83 -12.26 -18.44 -19.60
C CYS A 83 -13.09 -18.62 -20.89
N GLU A 84 -13.76 -19.76 -21.01
CA GLU A 84 -14.63 -20.09 -22.15
C GLU A 84 -16.13 -19.95 -21.83
N ASP A 85 -16.48 -19.91 -20.55
CA ASP A 85 -17.87 -19.79 -20.08
C ASP A 85 -18.01 -18.81 -18.91
N LEU A 86 -19.25 -18.37 -18.69
CA LEU A 86 -19.60 -17.34 -17.72
C LEU A 86 -19.31 -17.75 -16.27
N GLU A 87 -19.65 -18.98 -15.88
CA GLU A 87 -19.49 -19.43 -14.49
C GLU A 87 -18.02 -19.58 -14.12
N THR A 88 -17.21 -20.13 -15.03
CA THR A 88 -15.76 -20.18 -14.86
C THR A 88 -15.16 -18.76 -14.78
N GLY A 89 -15.63 -17.83 -15.61
CA GLY A 89 -15.22 -16.42 -15.57
C GLY A 89 -15.52 -15.75 -14.22
N ARG A 90 -16.74 -15.92 -13.70
CA ARG A 90 -17.13 -15.39 -12.37
C ARG A 90 -16.25 -15.96 -11.26
N LEU A 91 -16.07 -17.28 -11.25
CA LEU A 91 -15.25 -17.93 -10.23
C LEU A 91 -13.78 -17.50 -10.31
N ALA A 92 -13.23 -17.33 -11.51
CA ALA A 92 -11.86 -16.87 -11.72
C ALA A 92 -11.65 -15.45 -11.18
N ALA A 93 -12.54 -14.51 -11.51
CA ALA A 93 -12.48 -13.14 -11.01
C ALA A 93 -12.55 -13.07 -9.48
N VAL A 94 -13.50 -13.80 -8.87
CA VAL A 94 -13.66 -13.88 -7.40
C VAL A 94 -12.40 -14.41 -6.74
N ARG A 95 -11.87 -15.54 -7.23
CA ARG A 95 -10.64 -16.14 -6.68
C ARG A 95 -9.43 -15.24 -6.83
N SER A 96 -9.30 -14.56 -7.97
CA SER A 96 -8.20 -13.63 -8.23
C SER A 96 -8.24 -12.46 -7.24
N ALA A 97 -9.40 -11.84 -7.04
CA ALA A 97 -9.59 -10.76 -6.08
C ALA A 97 -9.35 -11.22 -4.62
N GLU A 98 -9.88 -12.37 -4.21
CA GLU A 98 -9.66 -12.93 -2.87
C GLU A 98 -8.17 -13.24 -2.61
N ALA A 99 -7.51 -13.88 -3.58
CA ALA A 99 -6.09 -14.20 -3.48
C ALA A 99 -5.24 -12.93 -3.35
N PHE A 100 -5.54 -11.91 -4.16
CA PHE A 100 -4.87 -10.61 -4.08
C PHE A 100 -5.01 -9.98 -2.69
N GLY A 101 -6.25 -9.88 -2.18
CA GLY A 101 -6.56 -9.27 -0.89
C GLY A 101 -5.97 -10.01 0.32
N SER A 102 -5.88 -11.35 0.25
CA SER A 102 -5.30 -12.18 1.32
C SER A 102 -3.78 -12.22 1.33
N GLY A 103 -3.11 -11.79 0.25
CA GLY A 103 -1.68 -11.98 0.07
C GLY A 103 -0.79 -10.86 0.63
N PHE A 104 -1.36 -9.73 1.06
CA PHE A 104 -0.60 -8.55 1.50
C PHE A 104 0.37 -8.85 2.64
N GLU A 105 -0.09 -9.53 3.70
CA GLU A 105 0.75 -9.89 4.84
C GLU A 105 1.97 -10.70 4.40
N SER A 106 1.77 -11.73 3.57
CA SER A 106 2.86 -12.59 3.09
C SER A 106 3.83 -11.84 2.17
N ARG A 107 3.33 -10.93 1.32
CA ARG A 107 4.20 -10.09 0.47
C ARG A 107 5.03 -9.11 1.31
N ALA A 108 4.42 -8.46 2.30
CA ALA A 108 5.11 -7.57 3.23
C ALA A 108 6.18 -8.31 4.05
N GLU A 109 5.88 -9.51 4.55
CA GLU A 109 6.87 -10.38 5.24
C GLU A 109 8.04 -10.74 4.33
N SER A 110 7.77 -11.11 3.08
CA SER A 110 8.80 -11.43 2.09
C SER A 110 9.74 -10.24 1.85
N VAL A 111 9.21 -9.03 1.75
CA VAL A 111 10.01 -7.80 1.66
C VAL A 111 10.79 -7.56 2.94
N ALA A 112 10.14 -7.69 4.10
CA ALA A 112 10.75 -7.49 5.41
C ALA A 112 11.98 -8.39 5.62
N THR A 113 11.89 -9.68 5.26
CA THR A 113 13.03 -10.62 5.37
C THR A 113 14.26 -10.15 4.61
N ARG A 114 14.09 -9.51 3.44
CA ARG A 114 15.21 -9.00 2.63
C ARG A 114 15.67 -7.63 3.12
N ALA A 115 14.74 -6.73 3.39
CA ALA A 115 15.03 -5.35 3.75
C ALA A 115 15.65 -5.23 5.16
N SER A 116 15.23 -6.05 6.12
CA SER A 116 15.77 -6.01 7.48
C SER A 116 17.27 -6.31 7.54
N ALA A 117 17.78 -7.11 6.60
CA ALA A 117 19.20 -7.43 6.49
C ALA A 117 20.07 -6.25 6.02
N LEU A 118 19.45 -5.24 5.41
CA LEU A 118 20.12 -4.03 4.90
C LEU A 118 20.17 -2.90 5.95
N ILE A 119 19.41 -3.02 7.03
CA ILE A 119 19.40 -2.05 8.13
C ILE A 119 20.61 -2.31 9.05
N PRO A 120 21.46 -1.29 9.31
CA PRO A 120 22.57 -1.46 10.25
C PRO A 120 22.07 -1.79 11.66
N SER A 121 22.82 -2.65 12.38
CA SER A 121 22.49 -2.98 13.77
C SER A 121 22.54 -1.73 14.65
N GLY A 122 21.51 -1.51 15.46
CA GLY A 122 21.44 -0.35 16.35
C GLY A 122 21.18 0.98 15.63
N ALA A 123 20.80 0.94 14.34
CA ALA A 123 20.54 2.15 13.56
C ALA A 123 19.41 3.00 14.14
N THR A 124 19.53 4.31 13.99
CA THR A 124 18.43 5.27 14.08
C THR A 124 17.76 5.38 12.71
N VAL A 125 16.52 4.91 12.61
CA VAL A 125 15.77 4.88 11.35
C VAL A 125 14.78 6.03 11.26
N ALA A 126 14.84 6.86 10.22
CA ALA A 126 13.80 7.85 9.92
C ALA A 126 12.68 7.23 9.09
N THR A 127 11.42 7.57 9.38
CA THR A 127 10.27 7.19 8.55
C THR A 127 9.13 8.19 8.63
N ILE A 128 8.23 8.15 7.64
CA ILE A 128 7.03 9.00 7.54
C ILE A 128 5.87 8.14 7.03
N SER A 129 4.66 8.56 7.39
CA SER A 129 3.38 7.90 7.14
C SER A 129 3.21 6.61 7.94
N TYR A 130 2.13 5.91 7.65
CA TYR A 130 1.94 4.52 8.04
C TYR A 130 2.13 3.62 6.81
N SER A 131 3.04 2.66 6.90
CA SER A 131 3.20 1.59 5.92
C SER A 131 3.34 0.25 6.63
N SER A 132 2.46 -0.69 6.28
CA SER A 132 2.50 -2.09 6.74
C SER A 132 3.83 -2.75 6.41
N THR A 133 4.37 -2.51 5.21
CA THR A 133 5.66 -3.07 4.76
C THR A 133 6.84 -2.48 5.53
N VAL A 134 6.80 -1.18 5.88
CA VAL A 134 7.79 -0.55 6.78
C VAL A 134 7.68 -1.12 8.19
N LEU A 135 6.46 -1.22 8.74
CA LEU A 135 6.22 -1.80 10.06
C LEU A 135 6.78 -3.23 10.11
N ALA A 136 6.39 -4.09 9.17
CA ALA A 136 6.86 -5.46 9.07
C ALA A 136 8.39 -5.53 8.98
N THR A 137 9.03 -4.63 8.21
CA THR A 137 10.49 -4.57 8.10
C THR A 137 11.16 -4.22 9.43
N LEU A 138 10.61 -3.25 10.18
CA LEU A 138 11.19 -2.78 11.44
C LEU A 138 10.96 -3.74 12.60
N THR A 139 9.93 -4.58 12.51
CA THR A 139 9.56 -5.55 13.57
C THR A 139 9.93 -6.99 13.22
N HIS A 140 10.55 -7.24 12.06
CA HIS A 140 10.93 -8.58 11.64
C HIS A 140 11.96 -9.20 12.59
N GLU A 141 11.79 -10.47 12.97
CA GLU A 141 12.67 -11.16 13.93
C GLU A 141 14.16 -11.18 13.50
N GLY A 142 14.42 -11.18 12.19
CA GLY A 142 15.76 -11.12 11.61
C GLY A 142 16.38 -9.72 11.57
N THR A 143 15.68 -8.69 12.04
CA THR A 143 16.23 -7.32 12.10
C THR A 143 17.31 -7.29 13.17
N ARG A 144 18.51 -6.85 12.79
CA ARG A 144 19.55 -6.54 13.78
C ARG A 144 19.01 -5.38 14.61
N ALA A 145 18.64 -5.63 15.87
CA ALA A 145 17.88 -4.73 16.74
C ALA A 145 18.04 -3.25 16.36
N VAL A 146 16.97 -2.65 15.82
CA VAL A 146 16.93 -1.21 15.52
C VAL A 146 17.14 -0.45 16.82
N GLY A 147 17.98 0.58 16.80
CA GLY A 147 18.28 1.37 18.00
C GLY A 147 17.08 2.22 18.40
N GLN A 148 16.55 2.99 17.44
CA GLN A 148 15.32 3.74 17.57
C GLN A 148 14.73 4.08 16.19
N VAL A 149 13.46 4.47 16.17
CA VAL A 149 12.78 4.99 14.98
C VAL A 149 12.36 6.44 15.23
N ILE A 150 12.79 7.36 14.36
CA ILE A 150 12.24 8.70 14.29
C ILE A 150 11.06 8.68 13.32
N CYS A 151 9.85 8.77 13.85
CA CYS A 151 8.62 8.74 13.08
C CYS A 151 8.04 10.16 12.94
N PHE A 152 7.97 10.64 11.70
CA PHE A 152 7.42 11.96 11.39
C PHE A 152 5.89 11.93 11.29
N GLU A 153 5.23 12.96 11.82
CA GLU A 153 3.79 12.97 12.06
C GLU A 153 2.95 12.76 10.79
N SER A 154 3.40 13.20 9.62
CA SER A 154 2.71 13.02 8.32
C SER A 154 1.44 13.87 8.19
N ARG A 155 1.59 15.19 8.22
CA ARG A 155 0.47 16.10 7.94
C ARG A 155 -0.06 15.88 6.50
N PRO A 156 -1.38 16.07 6.27
CA PRO A 156 -2.37 16.60 7.21
C PRO A 156 -3.05 15.56 8.12
N MET A 157 -3.05 14.27 7.75
CA MET A 157 -3.87 13.23 8.40
C MET A 157 -3.22 12.56 9.61
N ARG A 158 -1.91 12.78 9.80
CA ARG A 158 -1.14 12.35 10.98
C ARG A 158 -0.93 10.83 11.09
N GLU A 159 -0.82 10.12 9.96
CA GLU A 159 -0.65 8.66 9.92
C GLU A 159 0.60 8.15 10.66
N GLY A 160 1.64 8.98 10.77
CA GLY A 160 2.83 8.63 11.53
C GLY A 160 2.53 8.35 13.02
N GLU A 161 1.47 8.93 13.58
CA GLU A 161 1.04 8.64 14.96
C GLU A 161 0.68 7.17 15.11
N THR A 162 -0.07 6.61 14.16
CA THR A 162 -0.44 5.19 14.16
C THR A 162 0.77 4.27 14.05
N LEU A 163 1.73 4.61 13.19
CA LEU A 163 2.96 3.81 13.04
C LEU A 163 3.82 3.88 14.31
N ALA A 164 3.99 5.07 14.87
CA ALA A 164 4.73 5.29 16.10
C ALA A 164 4.13 4.50 17.27
N THR A 165 2.80 4.51 17.41
CA THR A 165 2.10 3.70 18.42
C THR A 165 2.33 2.21 18.20
N ALA A 166 2.12 1.69 16.99
CA ALA A 166 2.31 0.27 16.69
C ALA A 166 3.73 -0.22 16.97
N LEU A 167 4.74 0.58 16.64
CA LEU A 167 6.15 0.28 16.94
C LEU A 167 6.43 0.29 18.46
N ALA A 168 5.90 1.29 19.18
CA ALA A 168 6.07 1.39 20.62
C ALA A 168 5.41 0.21 21.38
N GLU A 169 4.24 -0.26 20.92
CA GLU A 169 3.52 -1.40 21.50
C GLU A 169 4.32 -2.70 21.44
N VAL A 170 5.16 -2.88 20.42
CA VAL A 170 6.05 -4.04 20.27
C VAL A 170 7.46 -3.80 20.84
N GLY A 171 7.65 -2.70 21.56
CA GLY A 171 8.88 -2.40 22.30
C GLY A 171 10.01 -1.75 21.48
N VAL A 172 9.73 -1.28 20.26
CA VAL A 172 10.69 -0.46 19.51
C VAL A 172 10.76 0.94 20.13
N ALA A 173 11.96 1.46 20.35
CA ALA A 173 12.13 2.84 20.82
C ALA A 173 11.72 3.82 19.71
N VAL A 174 10.78 4.71 19.99
CA VAL A 174 10.27 5.67 19.01
C VAL A 174 10.41 7.11 19.51
N THR A 175 10.94 7.97 18.62
CA THR A 175 10.86 9.42 18.73
C THR A 175 9.82 9.92 17.74
N PHE A 176 8.69 10.44 18.24
CA PHE A 176 7.66 11.03 17.39
C PHE A 176 7.94 12.51 17.16
N ALA A 177 7.97 12.95 15.91
CA ALA A 177 8.40 14.28 15.52
C ALA A 177 7.46 14.96 14.52
N VAL A 178 7.40 16.29 14.56
CA VAL A 178 6.71 17.07 13.52
C VAL A 178 7.49 17.04 12.21
N ASP A 179 6.81 17.10 11.07
CA ASP A 179 7.44 17.04 9.74
C ASP A 179 8.46 18.19 9.55
N ALA A 180 8.19 19.36 10.15
CA ALA A 180 9.06 20.53 10.10
C ALA A 180 10.41 20.33 10.81
N ALA A 181 10.55 19.31 11.67
CA ALA A 181 11.81 19.00 12.35
C ALA A 181 12.77 18.16 11.48
N ALA A 182 12.35 17.74 10.27
CA ALA A 182 13.11 16.84 9.41
C ALA A 182 14.56 17.29 9.20
N SER A 183 14.81 18.56 8.86
CA SER A 183 16.18 19.04 8.61
C SER A 183 17.13 18.96 9.81
N THR A 184 16.56 19.01 11.01
CA THR A 184 17.28 18.95 12.29
C THR A 184 17.54 17.50 12.66
N LEU A 185 16.46 16.70 12.76
CA LEU A 185 16.51 15.33 13.25
C LEU A 185 17.17 14.36 12.27
N MET A 186 17.12 14.63 10.95
CA MET A 186 17.73 13.74 9.96
C MET A 186 19.25 13.61 10.14
N GLY A 187 19.92 14.58 10.76
CA GLY A 187 21.36 14.48 11.07
C GLY A 187 21.68 13.44 12.15
N GLU A 188 20.68 12.92 12.85
CA GLU A 188 20.79 11.89 13.89
C GLU A 188 20.44 10.49 13.36
N CYS A 189 20.03 10.38 12.08
CA CYS A 189 19.60 9.13 11.47
C CYS A 189 20.74 8.46 10.69
N ASP A 190 20.74 7.13 10.69
CA ASP A 190 21.66 6.32 9.90
C ASP A 190 21.06 5.93 8.54
N ILE A 191 19.74 5.72 8.52
CA ILE A 191 18.98 5.32 7.33
C ILE A 191 17.56 5.89 7.40
N MET A 192 17.01 6.23 6.24
CA MET A 192 15.61 6.57 6.07
C MET A 192 14.89 5.42 5.37
N LEU A 193 13.79 4.95 5.95
CA LEU A 193 12.98 3.86 5.45
C LEU A 193 11.59 4.37 5.07
N LEU A 194 11.19 4.14 3.82
CA LEU A 194 9.92 4.60 3.25
C LEU A 194 9.11 3.45 2.67
N GLY A 195 7.78 3.56 2.77
CA GLY A 195 6.87 2.83 1.89
C GLY A 195 6.75 3.52 0.52
N ALA A 196 5.92 2.96 -0.36
CA ALA A 196 5.55 3.56 -1.64
C ALA A 196 4.10 3.24 -2.00
N ASP A 197 3.43 4.20 -2.62
CA ASP A 197 2.11 4.05 -3.24
C ASP A 197 2.24 3.58 -4.71
N SER A 198 3.31 4.01 -5.38
CA SER A 198 3.75 3.47 -6.67
C SER A 198 5.24 3.65 -6.91
N ILE A 199 5.82 2.74 -7.68
CA ILE A 199 7.20 2.79 -8.18
C ILE A 199 7.15 2.61 -9.70
N GLY A 200 7.77 3.52 -10.44
CA GLY A 200 7.83 3.45 -11.89
C GLY A 200 9.04 4.18 -12.47
N ASP A 201 9.07 4.31 -13.80
CA ASP A 201 10.22 4.87 -14.54
C ASP A 201 10.60 6.31 -14.12
N LEU A 202 9.63 7.06 -13.60
CA LEU A 202 9.81 8.45 -13.17
C LEU A 202 10.14 8.59 -11.68
N GLY A 203 10.23 7.47 -10.94
CA GLY A 203 10.58 7.43 -9.53
C GLY A 203 9.47 6.86 -8.64
N VAL A 204 9.41 7.35 -7.41
CA VAL A 204 8.55 6.83 -6.35
C VAL A 204 7.48 7.86 -6.02
N VAL A 205 6.22 7.43 -6.02
CA VAL A 205 5.10 8.18 -5.43
C VAL A 205 4.84 7.62 -4.04
N ASN A 206 4.72 8.52 -3.07
CA ASN A 206 4.45 8.19 -1.68
C ASN A 206 3.76 9.40 -1.03
N LYS A 207 3.41 9.26 0.25
CA LYS A 207 2.88 10.32 1.12
C LYS A 207 3.53 11.70 0.90
N ILE A 208 2.69 12.73 0.85
CA ILE A 208 3.15 14.13 0.86
C ILE A 208 4.12 14.38 2.02
N GLY A 209 5.20 15.12 1.74
CA GLY A 209 6.28 15.34 2.70
C GLY A 209 7.48 14.40 2.53
N SER A 210 7.28 13.18 1.98
CA SER A 210 8.36 12.22 1.76
C SER A 210 9.52 12.79 0.95
N ALA A 211 9.25 13.51 -0.14
CA ALA A 211 10.30 14.14 -0.95
C ALA A 211 11.14 15.16 -0.15
N GLY A 212 10.51 15.96 0.72
CA GLY A 212 11.22 16.93 1.55
C GLY A 212 12.11 16.28 2.61
N LEU A 213 11.68 15.14 3.16
CA LEU A 213 12.50 14.35 4.07
C LEU A 213 13.65 13.65 3.33
N VAL A 214 13.41 13.12 2.13
CA VAL A 214 14.46 12.55 1.27
C VAL A 214 15.52 13.59 0.93
N ASP A 215 15.11 14.81 0.58
CA ASP A 215 16.03 15.93 0.36
C ASP A 215 16.87 16.24 1.61
N ALA A 216 16.26 16.18 2.80
CA ALA A 216 16.99 16.34 4.06
C ALA A 216 17.98 15.19 4.29
N ALA A 217 17.60 13.95 4.00
CA ALA A 217 18.45 12.77 4.12
C ALA A 217 19.68 12.88 3.21
N ILE A 218 19.46 13.18 1.93
CA ILE A 218 20.54 13.34 0.94
C ILE A 218 21.52 14.44 1.37
N ARG A 219 21.02 15.60 1.83
CA ARG A 219 21.89 16.70 2.31
C ARG A 219 22.74 16.32 3.53
N ARG A 220 22.31 15.33 4.32
CA ARG A 220 23.01 14.84 5.52
C ARG A 220 23.85 13.60 5.25
N GLY A 221 23.82 13.05 4.04
CA GLY A 221 24.49 11.79 3.71
C GLY A 221 23.80 10.55 4.27
N VAL A 222 22.51 10.65 4.63
CA VAL A 222 21.70 9.53 5.13
C VAL A 222 21.18 8.73 3.94
N SER A 223 21.37 7.41 3.99
CA SER A 223 20.89 6.52 2.93
C SER A 223 19.36 6.42 2.96
N VAL A 224 18.74 6.36 1.79
CA VAL A 224 17.28 6.19 1.65
C VAL A 224 16.99 4.82 1.07
N MET A 225 16.14 4.06 1.76
CA MET A 225 15.63 2.77 1.32
C MET A 225 14.10 2.85 1.19
N VAL A 226 13.59 2.44 0.04
CA VAL A 226 12.16 2.31 -0.22
C VAL A 226 11.81 0.83 -0.22
N VAL A 227 10.80 0.45 0.55
CA VAL A 227 10.28 -0.91 0.62
C VAL A 227 8.84 -0.93 0.11
N SER A 228 8.56 -1.85 -0.81
CA SER A 228 7.23 -2.04 -1.39
C SER A 228 7.03 -3.51 -1.71
N ASP A 229 5.81 -3.97 -1.50
CA ASP A 229 5.35 -5.35 -1.63
C ASP A 229 4.65 -5.63 -2.97
N GLU A 230 4.57 -4.63 -3.86
CA GLU A 230 3.98 -4.70 -5.20
C GLU A 230 4.77 -3.92 -6.25
#